data_AF-A0A3E0QAF5-F1
#
_entry.id   AF-A0A3E0QAF5-F1
#
_cell.length_a   1.000
_cell.length_b   1.000
_cell.length_c   1.000
_cell.angle_alpha   90.00
_cell.angle_beta   90.00
_cell.angle_gamma   90.00
#
_symmetry.space_group_name_H-M   'P 1'
#
loop_
_entity.id
_entity.type
_entity.pdbx_description
1 polymer ?
#
loop_
_entity_poly.entity_id
_entity_poly.type
_entity_poly.pdbx_seq_one_letter_code
_entity_poly.pdbx_strand_id
1 'polypeptide(L)'
;MKKLFIYIFLTFLISGTSFSKENLSSIENLFFIDQMNSHDENFALYFKPREKAILAKGEVSNYINDYPKDLYIYDYKTEVSSPLISYEWFPRKAKNFLKEYNFPVFPDDFAYYLLKDNKTLVMISAVKSLKVNFKYDIVEKKLDLYPTNGKFDFIISSIAKDCGHYKFKDNYRCSFYKPLISSNLIK
;
A
#
# COMPACT_ATOMS: atom_id res chain seq x y z
N MET A 1 45.82 29.18 -23.81
CA MET A 1 44.86 28.05 -24.00
C MET A 1 45.03 26.92 -22.97
N LYS A 2 46.24 26.44 -22.66
CA LYS A 2 46.46 25.37 -21.64
C LYS A 2 45.93 25.68 -20.22
N LYS A 3 46.03 26.93 -19.75
CA LYS A 3 45.53 27.31 -18.40
C LYS A 3 43.99 27.32 -18.28
N LEU A 4 43.27 27.53 -19.39
CA LEU A 4 41.80 27.51 -19.40
C LEU A 4 41.25 26.09 -19.26
N PHE A 5 41.92 25.12 -19.87
CA PHE A 5 41.58 23.69 -19.77
C PHE A 5 41.71 23.16 -18.34
N ILE A 6 42.70 23.65 -17.59
CA ILE A 6 42.90 23.29 -16.18
C ILE A 6 41.73 23.80 -15.32
N TYR A 7 41.23 25.01 -15.60
CA TYR A 7 40.10 25.57 -14.86
C TYR A 7 38.79 24.80 -15.12
N ILE A 8 38.55 24.40 -16.37
CA ILE A 8 37.41 23.56 -16.77
C ILE A 8 37.49 22.17 -16.12
N PHE A 9 38.69 21.57 -16.07
CA PHE A 9 38.89 20.29 -15.40
C PHE A 9 38.66 20.37 -13.89
N LEU A 10 39.05 21.50 -13.26
CA LEU A 10 38.82 21.73 -11.84
C LEU A 10 37.32 21.90 -11.51
N THR A 11 36.54 22.55 -12.38
CA THR A 11 35.08 22.67 -12.19
C THR A 11 34.34 21.35 -12.34
N PHE A 12 34.85 20.42 -13.16
CA PHE A 12 34.28 19.08 -13.34
C PHE A 12 34.55 18.15 -12.14
N LEU A 13 35.57 18.45 -11.32
CA LEU A 13 35.85 17.71 -10.09
C LEU A 13 35.00 18.19 -8.90
N ILE A 14 34.38 19.38 -8.99
CA ILE A 14 33.53 19.97 -7.95
C ILE A 14 32.04 19.62 -8.17
N SER A 15 31.67 18.99 -9.30
CA SER A 15 30.37 18.34 -9.44
C SER A 15 30.35 17.06 -8.59
N GLY A 16 30.30 17.24 -7.28
CA GLY A 16 30.06 16.17 -6.33
C GLY A 16 28.75 15.49 -6.70
N THR A 17 28.79 14.17 -6.79
CA THR A 17 27.58 13.35 -6.82
C THR A 17 26.79 13.67 -5.56
N SER A 18 25.72 14.45 -5.69
CA SER A 18 24.71 14.55 -4.65
C SER A 18 24.04 13.19 -4.54
N PHE A 19 24.58 12.32 -3.69
CA PHE A 19 23.83 11.15 -3.23
C PHE A 19 22.69 11.70 -2.37
N SER A 20 21.50 11.85 -2.95
CA SER A 20 20.30 11.96 -2.15
C SER A 20 20.18 10.64 -1.39
N LYS A 21 20.43 10.68 -0.08
CA LYS A 21 20.05 9.58 0.80
C LYS A 21 18.52 9.52 0.69
N GLU A 22 17.99 8.52 -0.02
CA GLU A 22 16.54 8.30 -0.04
C GLU A 22 16.10 8.14 1.41
N ASN A 23 15.30 9.10 1.87
CA ASN A 23 14.88 9.18 3.25
C ASN A 23 13.87 8.04 3.49
N LEU A 24 14.34 6.90 4.01
CA LEU A 24 13.47 5.86 4.57
C LEU A 24 12.44 6.47 5.54
N SER A 25 12.87 7.50 6.29
CA SER A 25 12.00 8.32 7.15
C SER A 25 10.87 9.03 6.40
N SER A 26 11.05 9.37 5.12
CA SER A 26 9.99 9.94 4.30
C SER A 26 8.94 8.90 3.95
N ILE A 27 9.34 7.66 3.63
CA ILE A 27 8.39 6.58 3.27
C ILE A 27 7.54 6.19 4.48
N GLU A 28 8.18 5.99 5.64
CA GLU A 28 7.49 5.67 6.89
C GLU A 28 6.52 6.78 7.33
N ASN A 29 6.76 8.04 6.93
CA ASN A 29 5.82 9.14 7.18
C ASN A 29 4.60 9.09 6.26
N LEU A 30 4.71 8.50 5.08
CA LEU A 30 3.66 8.46 4.05
C LEU A 30 2.82 7.19 4.06
N PHE A 31 3.37 6.09 4.59
CA PHE A 31 2.77 4.75 4.53
C PHE A 31 2.90 4.01 5.85
N PHE A 32 1.84 3.29 6.24
CA PHE A 32 1.94 2.30 7.31
C PHE A 32 2.60 1.07 6.70
N ILE A 33 3.76 0.68 7.24
CA ILE A 33 4.52 -0.45 6.70
C ILE A 33 4.21 -1.67 7.53
N ASP A 34 3.69 -2.71 6.89
CA ASP A 34 3.34 -4.01 7.46
C ASP A 34 2.28 -4.02 8.57
N GLN A 35 2.00 -2.90 9.27
CA GLN A 35 0.98 -2.81 10.31
C GLN A 35 0.36 -1.41 10.42
N MET A 36 -0.94 -1.34 10.69
CA MET A 36 -1.66 -0.12 11.11
C MET A 36 -2.73 -0.43 12.15
N ASN A 37 -3.02 0.54 13.02
CA ASN A 37 -4.14 0.45 13.96
C ASN A 37 -5.44 0.96 13.30
N SER A 38 -6.58 0.49 13.78
CA SER A 38 -7.88 1.07 13.46
C SER A 38 -7.99 2.50 14.01
N HIS A 39 -8.89 3.30 13.45
CA HIS A 39 -9.10 4.69 13.88
C HIS A 39 -9.65 4.79 15.31
N ASP A 40 -10.30 3.74 15.80
CA ASP A 40 -10.81 3.64 17.17
C ASP A 40 -9.92 2.80 18.10
N GLU A 41 -8.76 2.35 17.60
CA GLU A 41 -7.79 1.54 18.35
C GLU A 41 -8.35 0.22 18.92
N ASN A 42 -9.46 -0.29 18.38
CA ASN A 42 -10.05 -1.58 18.79
C ASN A 42 -9.39 -2.79 18.11
N PHE A 43 -8.75 -2.60 16.96
CA PHE A 43 -8.01 -3.65 16.27
C PHE A 43 -6.80 -3.10 15.50
N ALA A 44 -5.92 -4.00 15.08
CA ALA A 44 -4.85 -3.70 14.12
C ALA A 44 -4.94 -4.58 12.89
N LEU A 45 -4.51 -4.03 11.76
CA LEU A 45 -4.31 -4.74 10.52
C LEU A 45 -2.83 -4.90 10.27
N TYR A 46 -2.40 -6.11 9.88
CA TYR A 46 -1.00 -6.37 9.63
C TYR A 46 -0.79 -7.46 8.58
N PHE A 47 0.33 -7.39 7.87
CA PHE A 47 0.72 -8.41 6.92
C PHE A 47 1.51 -9.53 7.61
N LYS A 48 1.13 -10.78 7.33
CA LYS A 48 1.84 -11.96 7.82
C LYS A 48 2.30 -12.79 6.62
N PRO A 49 3.61 -13.09 6.49
CA PRO A 49 4.10 -13.99 5.46
C PRO A 49 3.51 -15.39 5.66
N ARG A 50 3.22 -16.06 4.56
CA ARG A 50 2.78 -17.46 4.60
C ARG A 50 3.95 -18.37 4.97
N GLU A 51 3.63 -19.54 5.53
CA GLU A 51 4.63 -20.58 5.81
C GLU A 51 5.03 -21.38 4.56
N LYS A 52 4.22 -21.29 3.50
CA LYS A 52 4.40 -22.04 2.25
C LYS A 52 4.52 -21.08 1.09
N ALA A 53 5.55 -21.28 0.27
CA ALA A 53 5.70 -20.62 -1.00
C ALA A 53 4.55 -21.03 -1.94
N ILE A 54 4.29 -20.19 -2.94
CA ILE A 54 3.25 -20.45 -3.93
C ILE A 54 3.85 -20.47 -5.33
N LEU A 55 3.32 -21.36 -6.18
CA LEU A 55 3.61 -21.35 -7.60
C LEU A 55 2.63 -20.37 -8.28
N ALA A 56 3.16 -19.31 -8.86
CA ALA A 56 2.42 -18.26 -9.53
C ALA A 56 2.71 -18.26 -11.04
N LYS A 57 1.71 -17.88 -11.83
CA LYS A 57 1.88 -17.69 -13.27
C LYS A 57 2.52 -16.33 -13.53
N GLY A 58 3.65 -16.31 -14.24
CA GLY A 58 4.27 -15.09 -14.75
C GLY A 58 4.06 -14.91 -16.24
N GLU A 59 4.54 -13.78 -16.77
CA GLU A 59 4.45 -13.42 -18.20
C GLU A 59 5.23 -14.40 -19.09
N VAL A 60 6.48 -14.68 -18.72
CA VAL A 60 7.41 -15.51 -19.50
C VAL A 60 7.42 -16.95 -18.99
N SER A 61 7.40 -17.15 -17.68
CA SER A 61 7.38 -18.45 -17.03
C SER A 61 6.65 -18.37 -15.70
N ASN A 62 6.24 -19.53 -15.18
CA ASN A 62 5.76 -19.61 -13.80
C ASN A 62 6.94 -19.34 -12.85
N TYR A 63 6.66 -18.64 -11.76
CA TYR A 63 7.63 -18.32 -10.72
C TYR A 63 7.14 -18.80 -9.37
N ILE A 64 8.07 -19.11 -8.48
CA ILE A 64 7.76 -19.35 -7.08
C ILE A 64 7.83 -17.99 -6.39
N ASN A 65 6.73 -17.55 -5.80
CA ASN A 65 6.77 -16.40 -4.90
C ASN A 65 7.17 -16.91 -3.52
N ASP A 66 8.32 -16.43 -3.02
CA ASP A 66 8.90 -16.79 -1.73
C ASP A 66 8.07 -16.22 -0.58
N TYR A 67 6.86 -16.74 -0.39
CA TYR A 67 5.96 -16.44 0.72
C TYR A 67 5.25 -15.08 0.61
N PRO A 68 4.23 -14.95 -0.26
CA PRO A 68 3.38 -13.75 -0.27
C PRO A 68 2.75 -13.56 1.11
N LYS A 69 2.44 -12.31 1.44
CA LYS A 69 1.83 -11.98 2.72
C LYS A 69 0.31 -11.94 2.63
N ASP A 70 -0.32 -12.56 3.61
CA ASP A 70 -1.75 -12.46 3.84
C ASP A 70 -2.01 -11.25 4.77
N LEU A 71 -3.15 -10.58 4.63
CA LEU A 71 -3.58 -9.52 5.54
C LEU A 71 -4.36 -10.14 6.71
N TYR A 72 -3.94 -9.85 7.93
CA TYR A 72 -4.55 -10.29 9.17
C TYR A 72 -5.20 -9.12 9.92
N ILE A 73 -6.16 -9.47 10.78
CA ILE A 73 -6.75 -8.58 11.78
C ILE A 73 -6.46 -9.12 13.17
N TYR A 74 -5.96 -8.26 14.06
CA TYR A 74 -5.73 -8.52 15.48
C TYR A 74 -6.73 -7.71 16.30
N ASP A 75 -7.60 -8.40 17.03
CA ASP A 75 -8.58 -7.78 17.92
C ASP A 75 -7.94 -7.58 19.31
N TYR A 76 -7.83 -6.33 19.76
CA TYR A 76 -7.16 -6.00 21.02
C TYR A 76 -7.92 -6.45 22.26
N LYS A 77 -9.25 -6.64 22.15
CA LYS A 77 -10.09 -7.02 23.28
C LYS A 77 -10.02 -8.52 23.55
N THR A 78 -10.00 -9.31 22.49
CA THR A 78 -9.94 -10.78 22.56
C THR A 78 -8.51 -11.31 22.48
N GLU A 79 -7.55 -10.47 22.08
CA GLU A 79 -6.15 -10.82 21.83
C GLU A 79 -5.98 -11.91 20.76
N VAL A 80 -6.92 -11.99 19.82
CA VAL A 80 -6.92 -13.00 18.75
C VAL A 80 -6.56 -12.36 17.41
N SER A 81 -5.65 -13.02 16.70
CA SER A 81 -5.37 -12.76 15.29
C SER A 81 -6.11 -13.73 14.38
N SER A 82 -6.71 -13.20 13.32
CA SER A 82 -7.35 -14.01 12.29
C SER A 82 -7.03 -13.52 10.87
N PRO A 83 -6.96 -14.42 9.88
CA PRO A 83 -6.73 -14.03 8.49
C PRO A 83 -7.93 -13.27 7.96
N LEU A 84 -7.70 -12.04 7.47
CA LEU A 84 -8.73 -11.18 6.92
C LEU A 84 -8.82 -11.35 5.39
N ILE A 85 -7.72 -11.13 4.68
CA ILE A 85 -7.60 -11.31 3.23
C ILE A 85 -6.40 -12.21 2.98
N SER A 86 -6.67 -13.46 2.59
CA SER A 86 -5.64 -14.47 2.39
C SER A 86 -5.63 -15.00 0.97
N TYR A 87 -4.47 -15.52 0.57
CA TYR A 87 -4.28 -16.18 -0.71
C TYR A 87 -5.24 -17.36 -0.94
N GLU A 88 -5.76 -18.00 0.11
CA GLU A 88 -6.69 -19.13 -0.02
C GLU A 88 -8.01 -18.76 -0.75
N TRP A 89 -8.47 -17.52 -0.60
CA TRP A 89 -9.75 -17.10 -1.18
C TRP A 89 -9.64 -15.88 -2.09
N PHE A 90 -8.71 -14.96 -1.80
CA PHE A 90 -8.66 -13.66 -2.45
C PHE A 90 -8.38 -13.73 -3.96
N PRO A 91 -7.32 -14.40 -4.45
CA PRO A 91 -7.03 -14.48 -5.89
C PRO A 91 -8.20 -15.09 -6.67
N ARG A 92 -8.84 -16.12 -6.10
CA ARG A 92 -10.01 -16.78 -6.73
C ARG A 92 -11.20 -15.84 -6.83
N LYS A 93 -11.50 -15.07 -5.77
CA LYS A 93 -12.61 -14.12 -5.76
C LYS A 93 -12.31 -12.91 -6.65
N ALA A 94 -11.08 -12.40 -6.60
CA ALA A 94 -10.61 -11.29 -7.42
C ALA A 94 -10.68 -11.62 -8.92
N LYS A 95 -10.32 -12.85 -9.32
CA LYS A 95 -10.39 -13.32 -10.72
C LYS A 95 -11.76 -13.12 -11.37
N ASN A 96 -12.86 -13.18 -10.61
CA ASN A 96 -14.21 -12.95 -11.13
C ASN A 96 -14.41 -11.51 -11.64
N PHE A 97 -13.69 -10.56 -11.05
CA PHE A 97 -13.68 -9.15 -11.44
C PHE A 97 -12.61 -8.84 -12.49
N LEU A 98 -11.53 -9.64 -12.51
CA LEU A 98 -10.35 -9.42 -13.35
C LEU A 98 -10.38 -10.23 -14.65
N LYS A 99 -11.48 -10.13 -15.41
CA LYS A 99 -11.71 -10.97 -16.62
C LYS A 99 -10.62 -10.83 -17.70
N GLU A 100 -10.00 -9.65 -17.80
CA GLU A 100 -9.01 -9.33 -18.84
C GLU A 100 -7.56 -9.45 -18.32
N TYR A 101 -7.35 -9.71 -17.03
CA TYR A 101 -6.03 -9.81 -16.41
C TYR A 101 -5.67 -11.28 -16.17
N ASN A 102 -4.54 -11.70 -16.74
CA ASN A 102 -4.17 -13.11 -16.84
C ASN A 102 -3.25 -13.62 -15.73
N PHE A 103 -2.82 -12.76 -14.81
CA PHE A 103 -1.88 -13.08 -13.73
C PHE A 103 -2.61 -13.16 -12.38
N PRO A 104 -2.09 -13.97 -11.43
CA PRO A 104 -2.61 -13.96 -10.08
C PRO A 104 -2.40 -12.59 -9.43
N VAL A 105 -3.26 -12.28 -8.46
CA VAL A 105 -3.13 -11.10 -7.59
C VAL A 105 -3.11 -11.57 -6.14
N PHE A 106 -2.23 -10.98 -5.35
CA PHE A 106 -1.99 -11.32 -3.95
C PHE A 106 -2.48 -10.22 -3.03
N PRO A 107 -2.74 -10.53 -1.74
CA PRO A 107 -3.13 -9.50 -0.78
C PRO A 107 -2.06 -8.41 -0.65
N ASP A 108 -0.78 -8.73 -0.72
CA ASP A 108 0.31 -7.75 -0.62
C ASP A 108 0.59 -6.93 -1.88
N ASP A 109 -0.16 -7.15 -2.97
CA ASP A 109 -0.10 -6.34 -4.20
C ASP A 109 -0.91 -5.03 -4.13
N PHE A 110 -1.55 -4.76 -2.99
CA PHE A 110 -2.45 -3.62 -2.80
C PHE A 110 -2.03 -2.72 -1.63
N ALA A 111 -2.30 -1.43 -1.77
CA ALA A 111 -2.33 -0.48 -0.68
C ALA A 111 -3.73 -0.42 -0.06
N TYR A 112 -3.81 -0.48 1.26
CA TYR A 112 -5.05 -0.59 2.02
C TYR A 112 -5.37 0.71 2.76
N TYR A 113 -6.47 1.35 2.39
CA TYR A 113 -7.01 2.50 3.10
C TYR A 113 -8.18 2.04 3.98
N LEU A 114 -7.99 2.04 5.29
CA LEU A 114 -9.08 1.88 6.23
C LEU A 114 -9.84 3.20 6.34
N LEU A 115 -11.15 3.18 6.06
CA LEU A 115 -11.99 4.35 6.22
C LEU A 115 -12.30 4.62 7.70
N LYS A 116 -12.71 5.85 8.03
CA LYS A 116 -13.04 6.29 9.41
C LYS A 116 -14.16 5.48 10.07
N ASP A 117 -14.90 4.66 9.31
CA ASP A 117 -15.93 3.76 9.82
C ASP A 117 -15.36 2.48 10.47
N ASN A 118 -14.04 2.25 10.39
CA ASN A 118 -13.34 1.04 10.86
C ASN A 118 -13.87 -0.27 10.26
N LYS A 119 -14.63 -0.20 9.17
CA LYS A 119 -15.31 -1.33 8.55
C LYS A 119 -14.89 -1.51 7.10
N THR A 120 -14.66 -0.41 6.39
CA THR A 120 -14.41 -0.43 4.96
C THR A 120 -12.91 -0.29 4.66
N LEU A 121 -12.37 -1.26 3.91
CA LEU A 121 -11.05 -1.19 3.30
C LEU A 121 -11.18 -0.86 1.81
N VAL A 122 -10.56 0.23 1.38
CA VAL A 122 -10.35 0.51 -0.04
C VAL A 122 -8.97 -0.01 -0.42
N MET A 123 -8.93 -0.92 -1.39
CA MET A 123 -7.74 -1.61 -1.86
C MET A 123 -7.34 -1.02 -3.21
N ILE A 124 -6.21 -0.32 -3.23
CA ILE A 124 -5.67 0.30 -4.44
C ILE A 124 -4.53 -0.56 -4.96
N SER A 125 -4.59 -0.96 -6.22
CA SER A 125 -3.53 -1.80 -6.78
C SER A 125 -2.20 -1.04 -6.85
N ALA A 126 -1.13 -1.66 -6.35
CA ALA A 126 0.24 -1.19 -6.57
C ALA A 126 0.79 -1.66 -7.94
N VAL A 127 0.08 -2.57 -8.62
CA VAL A 127 0.49 -3.13 -9.91
C VAL A 127 -0.05 -2.26 -11.05
N LYS A 128 0.84 -1.57 -11.77
CA LYS A 128 0.47 -0.60 -12.82
C LYS A 128 -0.42 -1.18 -13.94
N SER A 129 -0.24 -2.45 -14.27
CA SER A 129 -1.04 -3.12 -15.31
C SER A 129 -2.46 -3.46 -14.85
N LEU A 130 -2.74 -3.43 -13.54
CA LEU A 130 -4.04 -3.73 -12.97
C LEU A 130 -4.86 -2.45 -12.76
N LYS A 131 -5.78 -2.16 -13.69
CA LYS A 131 -6.66 -0.99 -13.62
C LYS A 131 -7.93 -1.22 -12.81
N VAL A 132 -7.84 -2.03 -11.76
CA VAL A 132 -8.99 -2.42 -10.93
C VAL A 132 -8.63 -2.20 -9.46
N ASN A 133 -9.58 -1.60 -8.74
CA ASN A 133 -9.49 -1.37 -7.32
C ASN A 133 -10.67 -2.05 -6.63
N PHE A 134 -10.46 -2.48 -5.40
CA PHE A 134 -11.46 -3.20 -4.64
C PHE A 134 -11.91 -2.42 -3.42
N LYS A 135 -13.11 -2.75 -2.96
CA LYS A 135 -13.61 -2.40 -1.64
C LYS A 135 -13.88 -3.68 -0.90
N TYR A 136 -13.37 -3.78 0.32
CA TYR A 136 -13.61 -4.91 1.20
C TYR A 136 -14.29 -4.45 2.48
N ASP A 137 -15.37 -5.11 2.83
CA ASP A 137 -16.08 -4.92 4.08
C ASP A 137 -15.59 -5.95 5.11
N ILE A 138 -14.96 -5.49 6.19
CA ILE A 138 -14.36 -6.33 7.24
C ILE A 138 -15.42 -7.18 7.94
N VAL A 139 -16.60 -6.60 8.21
CA VAL A 139 -17.67 -7.25 8.99
C VAL A 139 -18.43 -8.24 8.13
N GLU A 140 -18.86 -7.80 6.94
CA GLU A 140 -19.63 -8.62 6.01
C GLU A 140 -18.77 -9.61 5.21
N LYS A 141 -17.43 -9.47 5.29
CA LYS A 141 -16.44 -10.24 4.52
C LYS A 141 -16.69 -10.19 3.00
N LYS A 142 -17.15 -9.04 2.53
CA LYS A 142 -17.59 -8.83 1.15
C LYS A 142 -16.53 -8.07 0.36
N LEU A 143 -16.14 -8.63 -0.79
CA LEU A 143 -15.24 -8.00 -1.75
C LEU A 143 -16.06 -7.54 -2.95
N ASP A 144 -16.04 -6.24 -3.23
CA ASP A 144 -16.70 -5.62 -4.37
C ASP A 144 -15.70 -4.77 -5.17
N LEU A 145 -16.08 -4.41 -6.40
CA LEU A 145 -15.36 -3.41 -7.16
C LEU A 145 -15.51 -2.03 -6.52
N TYR A 146 -14.40 -1.31 -6.41
CA TYR A 146 -14.44 0.10 -6.06
C TYR A 146 -14.47 0.93 -7.35
N PRO A 147 -15.43 1.85 -7.52
CA PRO A 147 -15.65 2.54 -8.80
C PRO A 147 -14.49 3.50 -9.11
N THR A 148 -13.96 3.42 -10.33
CA THR A 148 -12.81 4.21 -10.81
C THR A 148 -13.17 5.61 -11.33
N ASN A 149 -14.42 6.05 -11.17
CA ASN A 149 -14.84 7.40 -11.56
C ASN A 149 -14.24 8.47 -10.61
N GLY A 150 -14.13 9.72 -11.08
CA GLY A 150 -13.28 10.82 -10.55
C GLY A 150 -13.32 11.18 -9.05
N LYS A 151 -14.06 10.45 -8.22
CA LYS A 151 -13.85 10.38 -6.76
C LYS A 151 -12.49 9.79 -6.38
N PHE A 152 -11.82 9.11 -7.32
CA PHE A 152 -10.42 8.67 -7.21
C PHE A 152 -9.49 9.83 -6.82
N ASP A 153 -9.70 11.03 -7.36
CA ASP A 153 -8.82 12.19 -7.15
C ASP A 153 -8.67 12.56 -5.66
N PHE A 154 -9.69 12.30 -4.83
CA PHE A 154 -9.63 12.62 -3.40
C PHE A 154 -8.83 11.61 -2.56
N ILE A 155 -8.74 10.33 -2.96
CA ILE A 155 -7.99 9.28 -2.23
C ILE A 155 -6.60 9.06 -2.86
N ILE A 156 -6.48 9.29 -4.18
CA ILE A 156 -5.38 8.83 -5.05
C ILE A 156 -4.45 9.97 -5.49
N SER A 157 -4.81 11.24 -5.29
CA SER A 157 -3.78 12.28 -5.23
C SER A 157 -2.99 12.06 -3.94
N SER A 158 -1.98 11.22 -4.00
CA SER A 158 -0.84 11.11 -3.09
C SER A 158 -1.06 11.80 -1.74
N ILE A 159 -1.46 11.03 -0.73
CA ILE A 159 -1.59 11.54 0.63
C ILE A 159 -2.75 12.57 0.73
N ALA A 160 -3.98 12.05 0.69
CA ALA A 160 -5.17 12.87 0.83
C ALA A 160 -5.12 13.65 2.17
N LYS A 161 -5.05 14.98 2.07
CA LYS A 161 -4.90 15.88 3.21
C LYS A 161 -6.28 16.35 3.66
N ASP A 162 -6.80 15.76 4.73
CA ASP A 162 -8.01 16.23 5.39
C ASP A 162 -7.62 17.36 6.33
N CYS A 163 -8.01 18.59 5.99
CA CYS A 163 -7.72 19.78 6.78
C CYS A 163 -9.01 20.36 7.35
N GLY A 164 -9.03 20.57 8.65
CA GLY A 164 -10.14 21.24 9.29
C GLY A 164 -10.06 21.28 10.80
N HIS A 165 -11.16 21.71 11.39
CA HIS A 165 -11.39 21.68 12.82
C HIS A 165 -12.29 20.48 13.12
N TYR A 166 -11.82 19.51 13.91
CA TYR A 166 -12.66 18.39 14.35
C TYR A 166 -13.74 18.89 15.33
N LYS A 167 -13.41 19.87 16.17
CA LYS A 167 -14.33 20.62 17.05
C LYS A 167 -14.07 22.11 16.93
N PHE A 168 -15.06 22.93 17.26
CA PHE A 168 -14.97 24.40 17.20
C PHE A 168 -13.79 24.99 18.02
N LYS A 169 -13.34 24.30 19.06
CA LYS A 169 -12.21 24.70 19.92
C LYS A 169 -10.86 24.11 19.48
N ASP A 170 -10.82 23.24 18.49
CA ASP A 170 -9.58 22.62 18.06
C ASP A 170 -8.79 23.59 17.18
N ASN A 171 -7.46 23.49 17.17
CA ASN A 171 -6.64 24.20 16.19
C ASN A 171 -6.83 23.58 14.80
N TYR A 172 -6.71 24.38 13.75
CA TYR A 172 -6.75 23.89 12.37
C TYR A 172 -5.66 22.82 12.19
N ARG A 173 -6.07 21.60 11.87
CA ARG A 173 -5.15 20.46 11.72
C ARG A 173 -5.39 19.80 10.37
N CYS A 174 -4.29 19.42 9.75
CA CYS A 174 -4.30 18.66 8.52
C CYS A 174 -3.74 17.27 8.78
N SER A 175 -4.54 16.24 8.54
CA SER A 175 -4.12 14.84 8.64
C SER A 175 -4.11 14.20 7.27
N PHE A 176 -3.09 13.40 7.04
CA PHE A 176 -2.88 12.65 5.83
C PHE A 176 -3.51 11.25 5.98
N TYR A 177 -4.33 10.83 5.02
CA TYR A 177 -4.79 9.44 4.97
C TYR A 177 -3.65 8.55 4.52
N LYS A 178 -3.04 7.88 5.49
CA LYS A 178 -1.89 7.01 5.32
C LYS A 178 -2.37 5.57 5.05
N PRO A 179 -2.09 4.98 3.87
CA PRO A 179 -2.47 3.61 3.61
C PRO A 179 -1.47 2.63 4.22
N LEU A 180 -1.94 1.42 4.48
CA LEU A 180 -1.13 0.26 4.82
C LEU A 180 -0.62 -0.42 3.56
N ILE A 181 0.70 -0.63 3.49
CA ILE A 181 1.37 -1.35 2.41
C ILE A 181 2.25 -2.46 2.98
N SER A 182 2.44 -3.51 2.19
CA SER A 182 3.42 -4.54 2.50
C SER A 182 4.82 -4.00 2.25
N SER A 183 5.78 -4.31 3.12
CA SER A 183 7.19 -4.02 2.85
C SER A 183 7.73 -4.69 1.58
N ASN A 184 7.03 -5.70 1.04
CA ASN A 184 7.36 -6.31 -0.25
C ASN A 184 7.25 -5.31 -1.43
N LEU A 185 6.47 -4.23 -1.28
CA LEU A 185 6.27 -3.20 -2.31
C LEU A 185 7.35 -2.11 -2.32
N ILE A 186 8.26 -2.09 -1.33
CA ILE A 186 9.29 -1.04 -1.14
C ILE A 186 10.66 -1.50 -1.65
N LYS A 187 10.77 -2.72 -2.15
CA LYS A 187 12.03 -3.33 -2.60
C LYS A 187 12.58 -2.70 -3.88
#